data_AF-A0A2A7P254-F1
#
_entry.id   AF-A0A2A7P254-F1
#
_cell.length_a   1.000
_cell.length_b   1.000
_cell.length_c   1.000
_cell.angle_alpha   90.00
_cell.angle_beta   90.00
_cell.angle_gamma   90.00
#
_symmetry.space_group_name_H-M   'P 1'
#
loop_
_entity.id
_entity.type
_entity.pdbx_description
1 polymer ?
#
loop_
_entity_poly.entity_id
_entity_poly.type
_entity_poly.pdbx_seq_one_letter_code
_entity_poly.pdbx_strand_id
1 'polypeptide(L)'
;MVITDLVKPYRVQLVHDADDRLVGVNISAAEDGELDHDMIREATRALSDHMRRERMQSLPRVTSITTRVTRGDTPASVRAAVEAHRAGDGLMTPAYLSRLAVAYEELVGGGYNAAHQLAAALGKDGEPMPLPTVRTHIKRARDDGYLSPTTRGREGGEATEKARTTIADLDKH
;
A
#
# COMPACT_ATOMS: atom_id res chain seq x y z
N MET A 1 22.61 7.27 -19.56
CA MET A 1 21.66 6.34 -20.22
C MET A 1 22.08 4.93 -19.84
N VAL A 2 21.38 4.34 -18.87
CA VAL A 2 21.59 2.96 -18.45
C VAL A 2 20.56 2.10 -19.17
N ILE A 3 21.01 1.07 -19.89
CA ILE A 3 20.17 0.13 -20.63
C ILE A 3 20.31 -1.23 -19.97
N THR A 4 19.19 -1.81 -19.54
CA THR A 4 19.13 -3.14 -18.92
C THR A 4 18.31 -4.07 -19.81
N ASP A 5 18.89 -5.21 -20.20
CA ASP A 5 18.26 -6.26 -21.01
C ASP A 5 17.61 -7.32 -20.09
N LEU A 6 16.33 -7.61 -20.30
CA LEU A 6 15.54 -8.37 -19.33
C LEU A 6 15.31 -9.86 -19.66
N VAL A 7 15.02 -10.23 -20.91
CA VAL A 7 14.55 -11.59 -21.27
C VAL A 7 15.01 -11.97 -22.71
N LYS A 8 14.91 -13.26 -23.08
CA LYS A 8 14.90 -13.81 -24.46
C LYS A 8 13.61 -14.66 -24.63
N PRO A 9 12.97 -14.77 -25.81
CA PRO A 9 13.46 -14.47 -27.17
C PRO A 9 13.16 -13.05 -27.69
N TYR A 10 12.75 -12.13 -26.83
CA TYR A 10 12.55 -10.71 -27.15
C TYR A 10 13.40 -9.87 -26.19
N ARG A 11 13.95 -8.76 -26.65
CA ARG A 11 14.75 -7.85 -25.83
C ARG A 11 13.86 -6.72 -25.32
N VAL A 12 13.76 -6.60 -24.00
CA VAL A 12 13.16 -5.44 -23.32
C VAL A 12 14.27 -4.59 -22.75
N GLN A 13 14.31 -3.33 -23.16
CA GLN A 13 15.26 -2.30 -22.72
C GLN A 13 14.54 -1.25 -21.90
N LEU A 14 15.08 -0.97 -20.71
CA LEU A 14 14.63 0.11 -19.85
C LEU A 14 15.45 1.37 -20.15
N VAL A 15 14.78 2.51 -20.38
CA VAL A 15 15.42 3.79 -20.70
C VAL A 15 15.27 4.73 -19.50
N HIS A 16 16.41 5.07 -18.88
CA HIS A 16 16.48 5.99 -17.74
C HIS A 16 17.07 7.35 -18.15
N ASP A 17 16.56 8.42 -17.55
CA ASP A 17 17.11 9.77 -17.69
C ASP A 17 18.37 9.99 -16.82
N ALA A 18 18.85 11.23 -16.73
CA ALA A 18 20.04 11.56 -15.94
C ALA A 18 19.83 11.44 -14.42
N ASP A 19 18.58 11.48 -13.96
CA ASP A 19 18.18 11.39 -12.55
C ASP A 19 17.76 9.95 -12.18
N ASP A 20 18.12 8.96 -13.02
CA ASP A 20 17.77 7.54 -12.87
C ASP A 20 16.26 7.26 -12.86
N ARG A 21 15.45 8.14 -13.47
CA ARG A 21 14.01 7.91 -13.61
C ARG A 21 13.73 7.13 -14.88
N LEU A 22 12.91 6.08 -14.78
CA LEU A 22 12.43 5.33 -15.94
C LEU A 22 11.50 6.21 -16.78
N VAL A 23 11.95 6.60 -17.97
CA VAL A 23 11.21 7.49 -18.90
C VAL A 23 10.75 6.76 -20.16
N GLY A 24 11.21 5.54 -20.40
CA GLY A 24 10.80 4.75 -21.56
C GLY A 24 11.10 3.27 -21.42
N VAL A 25 10.38 2.48 -22.21
CA VAL A 25 10.59 1.03 -22.36
C VAL A 25 10.54 0.70 -23.84
N ASN A 26 11.57 0.03 -24.34
CA ASN A 26 11.62 -0.47 -25.71
C ASN A 26 11.53 -2.00 -25.71
N ILE A 27 10.55 -2.55 -26.43
CA ILE A 27 10.42 -3.99 -26.67
C ILE A 27 10.81 -4.23 -28.12
N SER A 28 11.75 -5.14 -28.34
CA SER A 28 12.28 -5.50 -29.66
C SER A 28 12.39 -7.02 -29.76
N ALA A 29 12.30 -7.59 -30.96
CA ALA A 29 12.61 -9.00 -31.16
C ALA A 29 14.10 -9.24 -30.84
N ALA A 30 14.45 -10.41 -30.30
CA ALA A 30 15.84 -10.83 -30.29
C ALA A 30 16.15 -11.45 -31.66
N GLU A 31 17.28 -11.08 -32.25
CA GLU A 31 17.70 -11.53 -33.59
C GLU A 31 16.77 -11.04 -34.71
N ASP A 32 16.86 -11.61 -35.92
CA ASP A 32 16.08 -11.23 -37.12
C ASP A 32 14.60 -11.70 -37.07
N GLY A 33 14.03 -11.81 -35.86
CA GLY A 33 12.65 -12.24 -35.64
C GLY A 33 11.63 -11.10 -35.73
N GLU A 34 10.37 -11.44 -35.93
CA GLU A 34 9.24 -10.51 -35.83
C GLU A 34 8.58 -10.61 -34.46
N LEU A 35 8.15 -9.47 -33.89
CA LEU A 35 7.34 -9.46 -32.67
C LEU A 35 5.88 -9.73 -33.02
N ASP A 36 5.39 -10.92 -32.68
CA ASP A 36 3.96 -11.19 -32.72
C ASP A 36 3.23 -10.65 -31.47
N HIS A 37 1.90 -10.68 -31.53
CA HIS A 37 1.05 -10.19 -30.45
C HIS A 37 1.26 -10.95 -29.13
N ASP A 38 1.52 -12.26 -29.18
CA ASP A 38 1.69 -13.09 -28.00
C ASP A 38 3.05 -12.80 -27.34
N MET A 39 4.09 -12.55 -28.13
CA MET A 39 5.40 -12.08 -27.67
C MET A 39 5.32 -10.70 -27.02
N ILE A 40 4.53 -9.77 -27.58
CA ILE A 40 4.30 -8.44 -26.96
C ILE A 40 3.60 -8.61 -25.61
N ARG A 41 2.59 -9.47 -25.54
CA ARG A 41 1.85 -9.76 -24.30
C ARG A 41 2.74 -10.41 -23.25
N GLU A 42 3.57 -11.37 -23.66
CA GLU A 42 4.51 -12.06 -22.79
C GLU A 42 5.60 -11.10 -22.29
N ALA A 43 6.14 -10.25 -23.16
CA ALA A 43 7.11 -9.22 -22.81
C ALA A 43 6.56 -8.23 -21.78
N THR A 44 5.31 -7.78 -21.95
CA THR A 44 4.64 -6.88 -21.01
C THR A 44 4.44 -7.55 -19.64
N ARG A 45 4.10 -8.85 -19.64
CA ARG A 45 3.96 -9.64 -18.41
C ARG A 45 5.30 -9.82 -17.70
N ALA A 46 6.35 -10.19 -18.43
CA ALA A 46 7.69 -10.37 -17.89
C ALA A 46 8.27 -9.06 -17.34
N LEU A 47 8.03 -7.94 -18.02
CA LEU A 47 8.38 -6.60 -17.53
C LEU A 47 7.65 -6.28 -16.22
N SER A 48 6.35 -6.53 -16.16
CA SER A 48 5.54 -6.28 -14.95
C SER A 48 6.04 -7.11 -13.76
N ASP A 49 6.37 -8.38 -14.00
CA ASP A 49 6.94 -9.27 -12.99
C ASP A 49 8.37 -8.88 -12.59
N HIS A 50 9.16 -8.34 -13.52
CA HIS A 50 10.49 -7.82 -13.23
C HIS A 50 10.42 -6.55 -12.38
N MET A 51 9.62 -5.55 -12.77
CA MET A 51 9.42 -4.33 -11.99
C MET A 51 8.83 -4.62 -10.60
N ARG A 52 7.94 -5.60 -10.50
CA ARG A 52 7.44 -6.09 -9.21
C ARG A 52 8.57 -6.68 -8.36
N ARG A 53 9.46 -7.48 -8.96
CA ARG A 53 10.61 -8.10 -8.26
C ARG A 53 11.68 -7.09 -7.89
N GLU A 54 12.06 -6.17 -8.76
CA GLU A 54 12.98 -5.08 -8.45
C GLU A 54 12.42 -4.19 -7.35
N ARG A 55 11.12 -3.83 -7.42
CA ARG A 55 10.46 -3.11 -6.32
C ARG A 55 10.48 -3.90 -5.01
N MET A 56 10.32 -5.22 -5.07
CA MET A 56 10.44 -6.10 -3.89
C MET A 56 11.89 -6.27 -3.40
N GLN A 57 12.90 -6.04 -4.25
CA GLN A 57 14.32 -6.14 -3.92
C GLN A 57 14.93 -4.80 -3.48
N SER A 58 14.41 -3.67 -3.97
CA SER A 58 14.74 -2.30 -3.54
C SER A 58 13.97 -1.87 -2.30
N LEU A 59 12.85 -2.56 -2.00
CA LEU A 59 12.35 -2.64 -0.64
C LEU A 59 13.35 -3.45 0.19
N PRO A 60 13.75 -2.99 1.40
CA PRO A 60 14.59 -3.79 2.28
C PRO A 60 13.94 -5.17 2.40
N ARG A 61 14.71 -6.23 2.09
CA ARG A 61 14.28 -7.63 2.20
C ARG A 61 13.53 -7.79 3.50
N VAL A 62 12.20 -7.89 3.42
CA VAL A 62 11.37 -8.35 4.53
C VAL A 62 11.67 -9.84 4.63
N THR A 63 12.81 -10.11 5.26
CA THR A 63 13.11 -11.36 5.93
C THR A 63 11.89 -11.64 6.79
N SER A 64 11.23 -12.78 6.53
CA SER A 64 10.34 -13.50 7.43
C SER A 64 9.62 -12.64 8.46
N ILE A 65 8.32 -12.41 8.25
CA ILE A 65 7.33 -11.83 9.18
C ILE A 65 7.70 -12.12 10.64
N THR A 66 8.49 -11.22 11.18
CA THR A 66 8.83 -10.94 12.57
C THR A 66 9.32 -9.50 12.56
N THR A 67 8.58 -8.62 11.87
CA THR A 67 8.65 -7.20 12.19
C THR A 67 8.06 -7.09 13.59
N ARG A 68 8.92 -7.30 14.60
CA ARG A 68 8.81 -6.55 15.83
C ARG A 68 8.81 -5.11 15.35
N VAL A 69 7.62 -4.57 15.16
CA VAL A 69 7.40 -3.14 15.17
C VAL A 69 7.99 -2.70 16.49
N THR A 70 9.22 -2.18 16.44
CA THR A 70 9.81 -1.45 17.56
C THR A 70 8.76 -0.40 17.91
N ARG A 71 8.24 -0.47 19.13
CA ARG A 71 7.13 0.36 19.65
C ARG A 71 7.35 1.88 19.45
N GLY A 72 8.53 2.30 19.00
CA GLY A 72 8.93 3.68 18.71
C GLY A 72 8.64 4.21 17.30
N ASP A 73 8.42 3.38 16.27
CA ASP A 73 8.31 3.86 14.87
C ASP A 73 6.88 3.90 14.31
N THR A 74 5.87 3.49 15.10
CA THR A 74 4.47 3.57 14.67
C THR A 74 3.96 5.01 14.77
N PRO A 75 3.42 5.58 13.66
CA PRO A 75 2.83 6.91 13.67
C PRO A 75 1.81 7.08 14.80
N ALA A 76 1.74 8.30 15.37
CA ALA A 76 0.85 8.59 16.49
C ALA A 76 -0.62 8.32 16.15
N SER A 77 -1.04 8.60 14.91
CA SER A 77 -2.40 8.32 14.42
C SER A 77 -2.73 6.83 14.45
N VAL A 78 -1.80 5.97 14.03
CA VAL A 78 -1.95 4.52 14.02
C VAL A 78 -2.03 3.98 15.44
N ARG A 79 -1.20 4.49 16.36
CA ARG A 79 -1.30 4.14 17.80
C ARG A 79 -2.66 4.51 18.38
N ALA A 80 -3.14 5.72 18.11
CA ALA A 80 -4.46 6.17 18.57
C ALA A 80 -5.60 5.29 18.03
N ALA A 81 -5.52 4.86 16.76
CA ALA A 81 -6.50 3.93 16.19
C ALA A 81 -6.47 2.56 16.89
N VAL A 82 -5.28 2.02 17.18
CA VAL A 82 -5.12 0.74 17.90
C VAL A 82 -5.66 0.84 19.33
N GLU A 83 -5.39 1.94 20.02
CA GLU A 83 -5.90 2.19 21.38
C GLU A 83 -7.43 2.26 21.40
N ALA A 84 -8.05 2.99 20.46
CA ALA A 84 -9.49 3.05 20.35
C ALA A 84 -10.13 1.70 19.96
N HIS A 85 -9.47 0.91 19.11
CA HIS A 85 -9.91 -0.44 18.78
C HIS A 85 -9.89 -1.35 20.01
N ARG A 86 -8.84 -1.24 20.85
CA ARG A 86 -8.73 -2.02 22.10
C ARG A 86 -9.74 -1.57 23.14
N ALA A 87 -9.93 -0.26 23.32
CA ALA A 87 -10.91 0.29 24.25
C ALA A 87 -12.36 -0.08 23.89
N GLY A 88 -12.64 -0.28 22.60
CA GLY A 88 -13.92 -0.78 22.11
C GLY A 88 -14.02 -2.32 22.02
N ASP A 89 -13.14 -3.07 22.68
CA ASP A 89 -13.11 -4.55 22.64
C ASP A 89 -13.05 -5.16 21.22
N GLY A 90 -12.44 -4.44 20.28
CA GLY A 90 -12.34 -4.84 18.87
C GLY A 90 -13.56 -4.51 18.01
N LEU A 91 -14.53 -3.76 18.54
CA LEU A 91 -15.68 -3.30 17.79
C LEU A 91 -15.34 -2.09 16.91
N MET A 92 -16.06 -1.96 15.79
CA MET A 92 -15.96 -0.83 14.87
C MET A 92 -16.70 0.41 15.42
N THR A 93 -16.29 0.91 16.58
CA THR A 93 -16.92 2.07 17.22
C THR A 93 -16.66 3.37 16.44
N PRO A 94 -17.48 4.43 16.62
CA PRO A 94 -17.21 5.75 16.05
C PRO A 94 -15.82 6.29 16.42
N ALA A 95 -15.40 6.06 17.67
CA ALA A 95 -14.08 6.46 18.19
C ALA A 95 -12.93 5.76 17.46
N TYR A 96 -13.10 4.49 17.11
CA TYR A 96 -12.14 3.73 16.34
C TYR A 96 -12.17 4.12 14.86
N LEU A 97 -13.33 4.17 14.22
CA LEU A 97 -13.46 4.44 12.78
C LEU A 97 -12.96 5.85 12.40
N SER A 98 -13.16 6.85 13.26
CA SER A 98 -12.64 8.20 13.05
C SER A 98 -11.11 8.24 13.12
N ARG A 99 -10.51 7.61 14.14
CA ARG A 99 -9.05 7.50 14.27
C ARG A 99 -8.42 6.63 13.20
N LEU A 100 -9.10 5.56 12.78
CA LEU A 100 -8.71 4.70 11.66
C LEU A 100 -8.63 5.50 10.36
N ALA A 101 -9.57 6.42 10.11
CA ALA A 101 -9.55 7.25 8.90
C ALA A 101 -8.32 8.16 8.86
N VAL A 102 -7.98 8.82 9.97
CA VAL A 102 -6.77 9.66 10.08
C VAL A 102 -5.49 8.83 9.92
N ALA A 103 -5.43 7.67 10.58
CA ALA A 103 -4.30 6.76 10.44
C ALA A 103 -4.12 6.28 9.00
N TYR A 104 -5.23 5.94 8.33
CA TYR A 104 -5.20 5.47 6.95
C TYR A 104 -4.75 6.56 5.97
N GLU A 105 -5.25 7.79 6.12
CA GLU A 105 -4.83 8.96 5.34
C GLU A 105 -3.31 9.20 5.45
N GLU A 106 -2.76 9.24 6.67
CA GLU A 106 -1.33 9.44 6.89
C GLU A 106 -0.49 8.33 6.23
N LEU A 107 -0.91 7.07 6.41
CA LEU A 107 -0.22 5.92 5.82
C LEU A 107 -0.27 5.92 4.29
N VAL A 108 -1.39 6.34 3.69
CA VAL A 108 -1.51 6.50 2.24
C VAL A 108 -0.57 7.61 1.73
N GLY A 109 -0.47 8.73 2.45
CA GLY A 109 0.45 9.82 2.12
C GLY A 109 1.92 9.41 2.15
N GLY A 110 2.28 8.45 3.03
CA GLY A 110 3.62 7.87 3.11
C GLY A 110 3.94 6.80 2.06
N GLY A 111 2.96 6.35 1.28
CA GLY A 111 3.14 5.38 0.18
C GLY A 111 2.18 4.20 0.20
N TYR A 112 2.33 3.31 -0.79
CA TYR A 112 1.45 2.15 -0.97
C TYR A 112 1.60 1.11 0.17
N ASN A 113 0.51 0.39 0.48
CA ASN A 113 0.35 -0.66 1.49
C ASN A 113 -0.22 -0.23 2.86
N ALA A 114 -0.99 0.86 2.91
CA ALA A 114 -1.61 1.34 4.16
C ALA A 114 -2.44 0.25 4.86
N ALA A 115 -3.17 -0.60 4.10
CA ALA A 115 -3.95 -1.70 4.68
C ALA A 115 -3.07 -2.78 5.34
N HIS A 116 -1.87 -3.05 4.82
CA HIS A 116 -0.94 -4.02 5.43
C HIS A 116 -0.30 -3.46 6.70
N GLN A 117 0.03 -2.17 6.71
CA GLN A 117 0.57 -1.51 7.90
C GLN A 117 -0.47 -1.48 9.03
N LEU A 118 -1.74 -1.18 8.70
CA LEU A 118 -2.84 -1.29 9.66
C LEU A 118 -3.07 -2.74 10.13
N ALA A 119 -2.96 -3.73 9.24
CA ALA A 119 -3.07 -5.14 9.62
C ALA A 119 -2.00 -5.54 10.65
N ALA A 120 -0.75 -5.15 10.42
CA ALA A 120 0.33 -5.40 11.36
C ALA A 120 0.09 -4.70 12.70
N ALA A 121 -0.42 -3.47 12.70
CA ALA A 121 -0.65 -2.68 13.91
C ALA A 121 -1.87 -3.14 14.73
N LEU A 122 -2.96 -3.52 14.06
CA LEU A 122 -4.23 -3.95 14.68
C LEU A 122 -4.23 -5.42 15.11
N GLY A 123 -3.21 -6.17 14.69
CA GLY A 123 -2.97 -7.54 15.10
C GLY A 123 -2.86 -7.74 16.61
N LYS A 124 -3.03 -8.99 17.06
CA LYS A 124 -2.88 -9.40 18.45
C LYS A 124 -1.84 -10.50 18.54
N ASP A 125 -1.11 -10.53 19.67
CA ASP A 125 -0.20 -11.62 20.01
C ASP A 125 0.88 -11.93 18.96
N GLY A 126 1.31 -10.90 18.22
CA GLY A 126 2.33 -11.02 17.17
C GLY A 126 1.79 -11.43 15.80
N GLU A 127 0.49 -11.71 15.68
CA GLU A 127 -0.18 -12.05 14.43
C GLU A 127 -0.92 -10.83 13.86
N PRO A 128 -0.72 -10.48 12.57
CA PRO A 128 -1.42 -9.38 11.94
C PRO A 128 -2.92 -9.67 11.83
N MET A 129 -3.75 -8.63 11.94
CA MET A 129 -5.17 -8.74 11.63
C MET A 129 -5.35 -9.14 10.16
N PRO A 130 -6.26 -10.08 9.82
CA PRO A 130 -6.48 -10.48 8.43
C PRO A 130 -6.80 -9.28 7.53
N LEU A 131 -6.13 -9.19 6.37
CA LEU A 131 -6.33 -8.10 5.40
C LEU A 131 -7.78 -7.91 4.95
N PRO A 132 -8.59 -8.97 4.71
CA PRO A 132 -10.01 -8.79 4.39
C PRO A 132 -10.78 -8.05 5.50
N THR A 133 -10.43 -8.30 6.76
CA THR A 133 -11.03 -7.63 7.93
C THR A 133 -10.64 -6.16 7.97
N VAL A 134 -9.35 -5.84 7.82
CA VAL A 134 -8.89 -4.44 7.77
C VAL A 134 -9.55 -3.68 6.61
N ARG A 135 -9.67 -4.30 5.43
CA ARG A 135 -10.40 -3.71 4.29
C ARG A 135 -11.87 -3.48 4.60
N THR A 136 -12.49 -4.34 5.40
CA THR A 136 -13.87 -4.17 5.88
C THR A 136 -13.97 -2.95 6.81
N HIS A 137 -13.01 -2.77 7.72
CA HIS A 137 -12.96 -1.59 8.59
C HIS A 137 -12.80 -0.29 7.79
N ILE A 138 -11.89 -0.26 6.81
CA ILE A 138 -11.69 0.90 5.94
C ILE A 138 -12.94 1.20 5.12
N LYS A 139 -13.58 0.16 4.55
CA LYS A 139 -14.84 0.31 3.84
C LYS A 139 -15.91 0.91 4.76
N ARG A 140 -16.04 0.39 5.99
CA ARG A 140 -16.99 0.89 6.97
C ARG A 140 -16.73 2.36 7.33
N ALA A 141 -15.48 2.76 7.50
CA ALA A 141 -15.13 4.15 7.73
C ALA A 141 -15.54 5.06 6.57
N ARG A 142 -15.50 4.58 5.31
CA ARG A 142 -16.04 5.31 4.15
C ARG A 142 -17.56 5.37 4.16
N ASP A 143 -18.21 4.23 4.34
CA ASP A 143 -19.67 4.11 4.34
C ASP A 143 -20.29 5.00 5.44
N ASP A 144 -19.63 5.11 6.60
CA ASP A 144 -20.06 5.94 7.72
C ASP A 144 -19.59 7.41 7.60
N GLY A 145 -18.90 7.77 6.51
CA GLY A 145 -18.51 9.14 6.17
C GLY A 145 -17.33 9.69 6.97
N TYR A 146 -16.51 8.84 7.58
CA TYR A 146 -15.27 9.23 8.26
C TYR A 146 -14.08 9.36 7.29
N LEU A 147 -14.07 8.55 6.23
CA LEU A 147 -13.04 8.56 5.19
C LEU A 147 -13.68 8.90 3.84
N SER A 148 -13.02 9.73 3.03
CA SER A 148 -13.56 10.13 1.73
C SER A 148 -13.68 8.94 0.75
N PRO A 149 -14.62 9.00 -0.21
CA PRO A 149 -14.73 7.98 -1.25
C PRO A 149 -13.49 7.97 -2.16
N THR A 150 -13.21 6.82 -2.76
CA THR A 150 -12.12 6.64 -3.73
C THR A 150 -12.59 5.84 -4.93
N THR A 151 -11.80 5.87 -6.00
CA THR A 151 -11.99 4.95 -7.12
C THR A 151 -11.87 3.50 -6.64
N ARG A 152 -12.86 2.68 -7.00
CA ARG A 152 -12.91 1.26 -6.62
C ARG A 152 -11.60 0.55 -6.97
N GLY A 153 -11.03 -0.15 -5.98
CA GLY A 153 -9.79 -0.92 -6.15
C GLY A 153 -8.50 -0.13 -5.97
N ARG A 154 -8.55 1.18 -5.65
CA ARG A 154 -7.37 1.97 -5.28
C ARG A 154 -7.33 2.31 -3.79
N GLU A 155 -6.14 2.22 -3.21
CA GLU A 155 -5.85 2.87 -1.92
C GLU A 155 -5.94 4.39 -2.11
N GLY A 156 -6.36 5.12 -1.07
CA GLY A 156 -6.63 6.55 -1.18
C GLY A 156 -7.70 7.06 -0.25
N GLY A 157 -7.92 8.37 -0.31
CA GLY A 157 -8.96 9.06 0.43
C GLY A 157 -8.41 9.75 1.68
N GLU A 158 -9.10 10.82 2.04
CA GLU A 158 -8.72 11.76 3.09
C GLU A 158 -9.64 11.57 4.29
N ALA A 159 -9.09 11.79 5.48
CA ALA A 159 -9.89 11.80 6.70
C ALA A 159 -10.77 13.05 6.66
N THR A 160 -12.08 12.82 6.69
CA THR A 160 -13.08 13.88 6.57
C THR A 160 -13.10 14.79 7.80
N GLU A 161 -13.70 15.97 7.65
CA GLU A 161 -13.98 16.85 8.77
C GLU A 161 -14.79 16.16 9.87
N LYS A 162 -15.77 15.31 9.49
CA LYS A 162 -16.55 14.50 10.44
C LYS A 162 -15.63 13.65 11.33
N ALA A 163 -14.61 13.01 10.76
CA ALA A 163 -13.66 12.21 11.53
C ALA A 163 -12.87 13.07 12.52
N ARG A 164 -12.33 14.21 12.06
CA ARG A 164 -11.54 15.12 12.90
C ARG A 164 -12.36 15.72 14.05
N THR A 165 -13.58 16.16 13.76
CA THR A 165 -14.50 16.69 14.79
C THR A 165 -14.91 15.61 15.78
N THR A 166 -15.23 14.39 15.31
CA THR A 166 -15.55 13.27 16.21
C THR A 166 -14.40 12.96 17.17
N ILE A 167 -13.15 12.99 16.69
CA ILE A 167 -11.97 12.81 17.55
C ILE A 167 -11.88 13.95 18.57
N ALA A 168 -11.98 15.20 18.11
CA ALA A 168 -11.88 16.38 18.97
C ALA A 168 -12.96 16.40 20.06
N ASP A 169 -14.17 15.92 19.78
CA ASP A 169 -15.24 15.85 20.78
C ASP A 169 -15.06 14.70 21.77
N LEU A 170 -14.50 13.57 21.32
CA LEU A 170 -14.16 12.45 22.19
C LEU A 170 -12.96 12.73 23.10
N ASP A 171 -12.00 13.55 22.66
CA ASP A 171 -10.80 13.88 23.45
C ASP A 171 -11.04 14.99 24.50
N LYS A 172 -12.20 15.66 24.48
CA LYS A 172 -12.60 16.67 25.48
C LYS A 172 -13.16 16.05 26.77
N HIS A 173 -13.41 14.74 26.79
CA HIS A 173 -14.08 14.01 27.86
C HIS A 173 -13.25 12.81 28.30
#